data_AF-A0A7W1UGN0-F1
#
_entry.id   AF-A0A7W1UGN0-F1
#
_cell.length_a   1.000
_cell.length_b   1.000
_cell.length_c   1.000
_cell.angle_alpha   90.00
_cell.angle_beta   90.00
_cell.angle_gamma   90.00
#
_symmetry.space_group_name_H-M   'P 1'
#
loop_
_entity.id
_entity.type
_entity.pdbx_description
1 polymer ?
#
loop_
_entity_poly.entity_id
_entity_poly.type
_entity_poly.pdbx_seq_one_letter_code
_entity_poly.pdbx_strand_id
1 'polypeptide(L)' 'MNEAETRAEHIDPALKAAGWGVVEGSRIHREYPITLGRIEGNGRRAKPVIADYVLVYRNTKLAVVEAKAWDE' A
#
# COMPACT_ATOMS: atom_id res chain seq x y z
N MET A 1 -3.06 18.37 -6.96
CA MET A 1 -2.58 17.04 -7.41
C MET A 1 -3.44 15.98 -6.75
N ASN A 2 -4.05 15.07 -7.52
CA ASN A 2 -4.90 14.01 -6.97
C ASN A 2 -4.05 12.90 -6.33
N GLU A 3 -4.68 12.01 -5.56
CA GLU A 3 -3.97 10.95 -4.82
C GLU A 3 -3.17 9.99 -5.73
N ALA A 4 -3.67 9.68 -6.94
CA ALA A 4 -2.98 8.81 -7.88
C ALA A 4 -1.74 9.51 -8.48
N GLU A 5 -1.83 10.80 -8.75
CA GLU A 5 -0.71 11.65 -9.17
C GLU A 5 0.33 11.74 -8.03
N THR A 6 -0.10 11.99 -6.78
CA THR A 6 0.81 12.00 -5.61
C THR A 6 1.56 10.67 -5.47
N ARG A 7 0.86 9.54 -5.68
CA ARG A 7 1.48 8.21 -5.66
C ARG A 7 2.58 8.07 -6.70
N ALA A 8 2.28 8.41 -7.95
CA ALA A 8 3.20 8.23 -9.07
C ALA A 8 4.38 9.23 -9.06
N GLU A 9 4.12 10.49 -8.73
CA GLU A 9 5.09 11.58 -8.86
C GLU A 9 5.96 11.77 -7.61
N HIS A 10 5.46 11.39 -6.42
CA HIS A 10 6.17 11.63 -5.16
C HIS A 10 6.47 10.36 -4.37
N ILE A 11 5.47 9.51 -4.14
CA ILE A 11 5.63 8.36 -3.24
C ILE A 11 6.47 7.25 -3.89
N ASP A 12 6.14 6.85 -5.12
CA ASP A 12 6.87 5.79 -5.84
C ASP A 12 8.37 6.14 -5.99
N PRO A 13 8.76 7.37 -6.41
CA PRO A 13 10.16 7.78 -6.46
C PRO A 13 10.83 7.80 -5.09
N ALA A 14 10.16 8.29 -4.05
CA ALA A 14 10.73 8.36 -2.70
C ALA A 14 10.99 6.96 -2.12
N LEU A 15 10.04 6.02 -2.28
CA LEU A 15 10.21 4.63 -1.83
C LEU A 15 11.39 3.96 -2.54
N LYS A 16 11.50 4.15 -3.86
CA LYS A 16 12.61 3.61 -4.64
C LYS A 16 13.96 4.22 -4.22
N ALA A 17 14.02 5.54 -4.02
CA ALA A 17 15.21 6.24 -3.56
C ALA A 17 15.65 5.77 -2.16
N ALA A 18 14.69 5.45 -1.29
CA ALA A 18 14.93 4.85 0.03
C ALA A 18 15.33 3.35 -0.03
N GLY A 19 15.39 2.76 -1.23
CA GLY A 19 15.85 1.38 -1.44
C GLY A 19 14.75 0.32 -1.48
N TRP A 20 13.48 0.69 -1.33
CA TRP A 20 12.37 -0.27 -1.42
C TRP A 20 12.17 -0.77 -2.84
N GLY A 21 12.13 -2.10 -3.01
CA GLY A 21 12.09 -2.74 -4.33
C GLY A 21 13.43 -2.75 -5.08
N VAL A 22 14.50 -2.22 -4.46
CA VAL A 22 15.86 -2.20 -5.01
C VAL A 22 16.80 -3.05 -4.15
N VAL A 23 16.76 -2.86 -2.83
CA VAL A 23 17.55 -3.65 -1.88
C VAL A 23 17.07 -5.09 -1.88
N GLU A 24 17.99 -6.05 -1.90
CA GLU A 24 17.64 -7.47 -1.88
C GLU A 24 16.73 -7.82 -0.71
N GLY A 25 15.67 -8.58 -0.99
CA GLY A 25 14.67 -8.97 0.00
C GLY A 25 13.68 -7.86 0.38
N SER A 26 13.83 -6.64 -0.13
CA SER A 26 12.81 -5.59 -0.03
C SER A 26 11.75 -5.73 -1.13
N ARG A 27 10.48 -5.54 -0.78
CA ARG A 27 9.34 -5.57 -1.71
C ARG A 27 8.32 -4.51 -1.31
N ILE A 28 7.61 -4.02 -2.32
CA ILE A 28 6.47 -3.11 -2.18
C ILE A 28 5.24 -3.85 -2.68
N HIS A 29 4.22 -3.99 -1.84
CA HIS A 29 2.88 -4.40 -2.28
C HIS A 29 1.98 -3.19 -2.36
N ARG A 30 1.48 -2.89 -3.55
CA ARG A 30 0.50 -1.81 -3.77
C ARG A 30 -0.92 -2.33 -3.64
N GLU A 31 -1.83 -1.47 -3.20
CA GLU A 31 -3.27 -1.76 -3.06
C GLU A 31 -3.51 -3.09 -2.32
N TYR A 32 -2.79 -3.26 -1.20
CA TYR A 32 -2.73 -4.52 -0.49
C TYR A 32 -3.98 -4.72 0.39
N PRO A 33 -4.78 -5.78 0.16
CA PRO A 33 -5.91 -6.09 1.02
C PRO A 33 -5.43 -6.61 2.38
N ILE A 34 -5.61 -5.79 3.42
CA ILE A 34 -5.32 -6.17 4.81
C ILE A 34 -6.39 -7.13 5.33
N THR A 35 -7.65 -6.86 4.98
CA THR A 35 -8.79 -7.70 5.36
C THR A 35 -9.60 -8.10 4.14
N LEU A 36 -10.28 -9.24 4.22
CA LEU A 36 -11.26 -9.67 3.21
C LEU A 36 -12.64 -9.03 3.41
N GLY A 37 -12.81 -8.16 4.41
CA GLY A 37 -14.11 -7.66 4.85
C GLY A 37 -14.86 -8.61 5.79
N ARG A 38 -15.74 -8.03 6.61
CA ARG A 38 -16.57 -8.75 7.59
C ARG A 38 -17.55 -9.69 6.87
N ILE A 39 -17.74 -10.91 7.38
CA ILE A 39 -18.77 -11.82 6.86
C ILE A 39 -20.15 -11.31 7.29
N GLU A 40 -21.05 -11.11 6.33
CA GLU A 40 -22.41 -10.58 6.57
C GLU A 40 -23.51 -11.64 6.38
N GLY A 41 -23.19 -12.79 5.79
CA GLY A 41 -24.15 -13.85 5.47
C GLY A 41 -24.54 -13.89 3.98
N ASN A 42 -25.28 -14.92 3.56
CA ASN A 42 -25.69 -15.12 2.15
C ASN A 42 -24.55 -15.02 1.13
N GLY A 43 -23.35 -15.48 1.50
CA GLY A 43 -22.16 -15.41 0.65
C GLY A 43 -21.58 -13.99 0.46
N ARG A 44 -22.04 -12.99 1.22
CA ARG A 44 -21.57 -11.59 1.13
C ARG A 44 -20.56 -11.25 2.21
N ARG A 45 -19.71 -10.28 1.88
CA ARG A 45 -18.76 -9.64 2.79
C ARG A 45 -18.86 -8.12 2.67
N ALA A 46 -18.61 -7.44 3.78
CA ALA A 46 -18.46 -5.99 3.83
C ALA A 46 -17.23 -5.54 3.03
N LYS A 47 -17.07 -4.22 2.85
CA LYS A 47 -15.91 -3.65 2.15
C LYS A 47 -14.60 -4.07 2.84
N PRO A 48 -13.61 -4.59 2.10
CA PRO A 48 -12.28 -4.88 2.64
C PRO A 48 -11.56 -3.60 3.03
N VAL A 49 -10.63 -3.73 3.98
CA VAL A 49 -9.63 -2.68 4.26
C VAL A 49 -8.44 -2.95 3.37
N ILE A 50 -8.10 -1.97 2.55
CA ILE A 50 -6.98 -2.00 1.60
C ILE A 50 -6.05 -0.85 1.99
N ALA A 51 -4.75 -1.12 2.01
CA ALA A 51 -3.73 -0.09 2.17
C ALA A 51 -3.08 0.22 0.83
N ASP A 52 -2.69 1.48 0.62
CA ASP A 52 -2.04 1.88 -0.63
C ASP A 52 -0.69 1.18 -0.84
N TYR A 53 0.12 1.07 0.22
CA TYR A 53 1.41 0.37 0.19
C TYR A 53 1.65 -0.44 1.46
N VAL A 54 2.21 -1.64 1.29
CA VAL A 54 2.81 -2.43 2.37
C VAL A 54 4.27 -2.71 2.02
N LEU A 55 5.16 -2.32 2.94
CA LEU A 55 6.60 -2.48 2.81
C LEU A 55 7.02 -3.80 3.47
N VAL A 56 7.64 -4.68 2.69
CA VAL A 56 8.03 -6.02 3.14
C VAL A 56 9.53 -6.17 3.01
N TYR A 57 10.18 -6.63 4.07
CA TYR A 57 11.59 -7.00 4.05
C TYR A 57 11.77 -8.42 4.54
N ARG A 58 12.42 -9.28 3.73
CA ARG A 58 12.68 -10.69 4.05
C ARG A 58 11.42 -11.44 4.54
N ASN A 59 10.32 -11.27 3.81
CA ASN A 59 8.98 -11.82 4.10
C ASN A 59 8.31 -11.29 5.38
N THR A 60 8.85 -10.25 6.02
CA THR A 60 8.22 -9.57 7.15
C THR A 60 7.61 -8.26 6.70
N LYS A 61 6.32 -8.05 6.98
CA LYS A 61 5.65 -6.74 6.79
C LYS A 61 6.18 -5.77 7.85
N LEU A 62 6.78 -4.67 7.43
CA LEU A 62 7.41 -3.71 8.34
C LEU A 62 6.61 -2.42 8.52
N ALA A 63 5.97 -1.94 7.45
CA ALA A 63 5.25 -0.67 7.49
C ALA A 63 4.14 -0.61 6.44
N VAL A 64 3.22 0.34 6.64
CA VAL A 64 2.16 0.73 5.72
C VAL A 64 2.36 2.20 5.35
N VAL A 65 2.11 2.56 4.10
CA VAL A 65 2.06 3.96 3.66
C VAL A 65 0.71 4.19 2.99
N GLU A 66 0.03 5.26 3.39
CA GLU A 66 -1.25 5.69 2.80
C GLU A 66 -1.02 7.01 2.06
N ALA A 67 -1.46 7.09 0.82
CA ALA A 67 -1.36 8.28 0.01
C ALA A 67 -2.50 9.26 0.34
N LYS A 68 -2.21 10.54 0.15
CA LYS A 68 -3.21 11.62 0.23
C LYS A 68 -3.04 12.56 -0.96
N ALA A 69 -4.08 13.34 -1.24
CA ALA A 69 -3.93 14.46 -2.15
C ALA A 69 -2.87 15.41 -1.60
N TRP A 70 -2.09 16.02 -2.49
CA TRP A 70 -0.91 16.82 -2.09
C TRP A 70 -1.26 18.03 -1.22
N ASP A 71 -2.46 18.60 -1.43
CA ASP A 71 -2.92 19.82 -0.77
C ASP A 71 -3.93 19.53 0.36
N GLU A 72 -3.95 18.30 0.89
CA GLU A 72 -4.82 17.84 1.98
C GLU A 72 -4.03 17.59 3.28
#